data_AF-A0A967WGI9-F1
#
_entry.id   AF-A0A967WGI9-F1
#
_cell.length_a   1.000
_cell.length_b   1.000
_cell.length_c   1.000
_cell.angle_alpha   90.00
_cell.angle_beta   90.00
_cell.angle_gamma   90.00
#
_symmetry.space_group_name_H-M   'P 1'
#
loop_
_entity.id
_entity.type
_entity.pdbx_description
1 polymer ?
#
loop_
_entity_poly.entity_id
_entity_poly.type
_entity_poly.pdbx_seq_one_letter_code
_entity_poly.pdbx_strand_id
1 'polypeptide(L)'
;TQDKFRQAVRRTKGLTDRPFGVNLSLFPALRPIDNELYVEVILEEGVPIVETSGHRPPEDLLERLQAGGVRTMHKCASVRHALSAQRAGVDAVTVFGSEGGGHIGELGLTTMVLIPCAADALDIPLLAAG
;
A
#
# COMPACT_ATOMS: atom_id res chain seq x y z
N THR A 1 -10.85 -8.94 12.18
CA THR A 1 -10.26 -10.01 13.01
C THR A 1 -9.43 -10.89 12.11
N GLN A 2 -8.42 -11.54 12.67
CA GLN A 2 -7.49 -12.41 11.94
C GLN A 2 -8.22 -13.50 11.15
N ASP A 3 -9.17 -14.22 11.78
CA ASP A 3 -9.91 -15.31 11.13
C ASP A 3 -10.75 -14.87 9.94
N LYS A 4 -11.49 -13.76 10.09
CA LYS A 4 -12.32 -13.22 8.99
C LYS A 4 -11.47 -12.80 7.81
N PHE A 5 -10.30 -12.22 8.08
CA PHE A 5 -9.37 -11.84 7.04
C PHE A 5 -8.77 -13.07 6.33
N ARG A 6 -8.33 -14.08 7.09
CA ARG A 6 -7.85 -15.35 6.52
C ARG A 6 -8.89 -16.03 5.63
N GLN A 7 -10.16 -16.07 6.08
CA GLN A 7 -11.26 -16.60 5.27
C GLN A 7 -11.46 -15.81 3.97
N ALA A 8 -11.35 -14.47 4.01
CA ALA A 8 -11.43 -13.65 2.81
C ALA A 8 -10.28 -13.93 1.84
N VAL A 9 -9.03 -14.03 2.32
CA VAL A 9 -7.85 -14.39 1.51
C VAL A 9 -8.04 -15.75 0.84
N ARG A 10 -8.46 -16.77 1.59
CA ARG A 10 -8.71 -18.12 1.06
C ARG A 10 -9.85 -18.14 0.05
N ARG A 11 -10.92 -17.37 0.29
CA ARG A 11 -12.01 -17.22 -0.66
C ARG A 11 -11.50 -16.62 -1.97
N THR A 12 -10.69 -15.56 -1.93
CA THR A 12 -10.11 -14.94 -3.13
C THR A 12 -9.26 -15.94 -3.91
N LYS A 13 -8.38 -16.70 -3.24
CA LYS A 13 -7.61 -17.80 -3.86
C LYS A 13 -8.49 -18.86 -4.52
N GLY A 14 -9.61 -19.20 -3.90
CA GLY A 14 -10.57 -20.15 -4.48
C GLY A 14 -11.29 -19.64 -5.74
N LEU A 15 -11.18 -18.35 -6.07
CA LEU A 15 -11.80 -17.71 -7.24
C LEU A 15 -10.80 -17.44 -8.37
N THR A 16 -9.50 -17.52 -8.12
CA THR A 16 -8.46 -17.21 -9.12
C THR A 16 -7.12 -17.86 -8.79
N ASP A 17 -6.46 -18.39 -9.82
CA ASP A 17 -5.07 -18.83 -9.75
C ASP A 17 -4.06 -17.70 -10.04
N ARG A 18 -4.56 -16.51 -10.43
CA ARG A 18 -3.71 -15.33 -10.67
C ARG A 18 -3.34 -14.61 -9.38
N PRO A 19 -2.16 -13.95 -9.33
CA PRO A 19 -1.77 -13.13 -8.19
C PRO A 19 -2.81 -12.06 -7.85
N PHE A 20 -2.95 -11.76 -6.56
CA PHE A 20 -3.69 -10.61 -6.06
C PHE A 20 -2.92 -9.96 -4.91
N GLY A 21 -3.20 -8.67 -4.68
CA GLY A 21 -2.64 -7.92 -3.56
C GLY A 21 -3.62 -7.74 -2.41
N VAL A 22 -3.10 -7.39 -1.24
CA VAL A 22 -3.88 -6.95 -0.08
C VAL A 22 -3.57 -5.48 0.21
N ASN A 23 -4.60 -4.68 0.47
CA ASN A 23 -4.43 -3.31 0.96
C ASN A 23 -4.50 -3.29 2.50
N LEU A 24 -3.50 -2.68 3.14
CA LEU A 24 -3.45 -2.36 4.56
C LEU A 24 -3.62 -0.84 4.75
N SER A 25 -4.72 -0.45 5.38
CA SER A 25 -5.00 0.95 5.70
C SER A 25 -4.38 1.34 7.03
N LEU A 26 -3.47 2.31 7.00
CA LEU A 26 -2.78 2.89 8.17
C LEU A 26 -3.36 4.26 8.54
N PHE A 27 -4.58 4.55 8.11
CA PHE A 27 -5.29 5.76 8.52
C PHE A 27 -5.67 5.68 10.01
N PRO A 28 -5.76 6.83 10.71
CA PRO A 28 -6.28 6.88 12.06
C PRO A 28 -7.67 6.22 12.13
N ALA A 29 -7.79 5.18 12.94
CA ALA A 29 -9.05 4.50 13.19
C ALA A 29 -9.54 4.84 14.60
N LEU A 30 -10.86 4.95 14.77
CA LEU A 30 -11.50 5.14 16.08
C LEU A 30 -11.17 4.00 17.05
N ARG A 31 -10.82 2.82 16.52
CA ARG A 31 -10.33 1.68 17.28
C ARG A 31 -8.94 1.31 16.75
N PRO A 32 -7.94 1.09 17.64
CA PRO A 32 -6.63 0.61 17.22
C PRO A 32 -6.77 -0.66 16.37
N ILE A 33 -6.18 -0.63 15.18
CA ILE A 33 -6.08 -1.80 14.32
C ILE A 33 -4.69 -2.36 14.53
N ASP A 34 -4.62 -3.59 15.04
CA ASP A 34 -3.37 -4.32 15.12
C ASP A 34 -3.04 -4.90 13.75
N ASN A 35 -2.11 -4.26 13.05
CA ASN A 35 -1.68 -4.67 11.72
C ASN A 35 -0.84 -5.96 11.75
N GLU A 36 -0.24 -6.31 12.89
CA GLU A 36 0.60 -7.51 13.01
C GLU A 36 -0.21 -8.79 12.76
N LEU A 37 -1.48 -8.80 13.22
CA LEU A 37 -2.41 -9.91 12.96
C LEU A 37 -2.68 -10.11 11.46
N TYR A 38 -2.72 -9.02 10.68
CA TYR A 38 -2.94 -9.10 9.24
C TYR A 38 -1.66 -9.48 8.49
N VAL A 39 -0.52 -8.96 8.93
CA VAL A 39 0.81 -9.33 8.38
C VAL A 39 1.06 -10.83 8.55
N GLU A 40 0.76 -11.40 9.72
CA GLU A 40 0.90 -12.84 9.96
C GLU A 40 0.10 -13.68 8.95
N VAL A 41 -1.17 -13.32 8.73
CA VAL A 41 -2.03 -14.03 7.75
C VAL A 41 -1.53 -13.83 6.32
N ILE A 42 -1.07 -12.63 5.96
CA ILE A 42 -0.50 -12.33 4.63
C ILE A 42 0.68 -13.26 4.36
N LEU A 43 1.57 -13.41 5.33
CA LEU A 43 2.76 -14.25 5.23
C LEU A 43 2.42 -15.75 5.17
N GLU A 44 1.59 -16.23 6.09
CA GLU A 44 1.19 -17.65 6.14
C GLU A 44 0.40 -18.07 4.91
N GLU A 45 -0.48 -17.21 4.41
CA GLU A 45 -1.25 -17.47 3.20
C GLU A 45 -0.47 -17.05 1.94
N GLY A 46 0.81 -16.66 2.02
CA GLY A 46 1.66 -16.38 0.85
C GLY A 46 1.07 -15.36 -0.12
N VAL A 47 0.52 -14.26 0.38
CA VAL A 47 0.05 -13.14 -0.44
C VAL A 47 1.26 -12.40 -1.01
N PRO A 48 1.40 -12.26 -2.34
CA PRO A 48 2.65 -11.81 -2.95
C PRO A 48 2.85 -10.29 -2.92
N ILE A 49 1.78 -9.50 -2.74
CA ILE A 49 1.82 -8.04 -2.86
C ILE A 49 0.99 -7.39 -1.74
N VAL A 50 1.55 -6.37 -1.09
CA VAL A 50 0.85 -5.52 -0.13
C VAL A 50 0.93 -4.05 -0.53
N GLU A 51 -0.22 -3.38 -0.58
CA GLU A 51 -0.31 -1.93 -0.66
C GLU A 51 -0.61 -1.35 0.72
N THR A 52 0.18 -0.40 1.19
CA THR A 52 -0.13 0.40 2.38
C THR A 52 -0.69 1.76 1.98
N SER A 53 -1.51 2.35 2.84
CA SER A 53 -2.05 3.71 2.64
C SER A 53 -2.24 4.45 3.95
N GLY A 54 -2.33 5.78 3.93
CA GLY A 54 -2.47 6.59 5.14
C GLY A 54 -1.14 7.21 5.55
N HIS A 55 -0.78 7.08 6.83
CA HIS A 55 0.52 7.54 7.31
C HIS A 55 1.68 6.75 6.68
N ARG A 56 2.90 7.30 6.80
CA ARG A 56 4.14 6.61 6.39
C ARG A 56 4.12 5.18 6.96
N PRO A 57 4.38 4.15 6.15
CA PRO A 57 4.40 2.78 6.65
C PRO A 57 5.52 2.61 7.68
N PRO A 58 5.27 1.93 8.82
CA PRO A 58 6.31 1.57 9.76
C PRO A 58 7.40 0.72 9.09
N GLU A 59 8.67 1.03 9.35
CA GLU A 59 9.82 0.36 8.71
C GLU A 59 9.90 -1.12 9.12
N ASP A 60 9.60 -1.44 10.39
CA ASP A 60 9.51 -2.80 10.92
C ASP A 60 8.43 -3.65 10.22
N LEU A 61 7.28 -3.06 9.92
CA LEU A 61 6.21 -3.70 9.16
C LEU A 61 6.65 -4.00 7.71
N LEU A 62 7.33 -3.06 7.06
CA LEU A 62 7.87 -3.25 5.70
C LEU A 62 8.93 -4.35 5.68
N GLU A 63 9.90 -4.30 6.60
CA GLU A 63 10.97 -5.29 6.72
C GLU A 63 10.40 -6.69 6.91
N ARG A 64 9.41 -6.85 7.79
CA ARG A 64 8.77 -8.16 8.05
C ARG A 64 8.07 -8.71 6.81
N LEU A 65 7.36 -7.87 6.06
CA LEU A 65 6.70 -8.26 4.81
C LEU A 65 7.72 -8.66 3.74
N GLN A 66 8.75 -7.83 3.53
CA GLN A 66 9.78 -8.05 2.52
C GLN A 66 10.64 -9.27 2.83
N ALA A 67 10.98 -9.50 4.11
CA ALA A 67 11.68 -10.72 4.56
C ALA A 67 10.88 -12.00 4.26
N GLY A 68 9.54 -11.90 4.25
CA GLY A 68 8.64 -12.97 3.84
C GLY A 68 8.44 -13.11 2.32
N GLY A 69 9.16 -12.32 1.51
CA GLY A 69 9.07 -12.34 0.05
C GLY A 69 7.89 -11.54 -0.53
N VAL A 70 7.24 -10.69 0.26
CA VAL A 70 6.12 -9.85 -0.19
C VAL A 70 6.65 -8.58 -0.83
N ARG A 71 6.14 -8.24 -2.03
CA ARG A 71 6.40 -6.93 -2.64
C ARG A 71 5.53 -5.86 -2.00
N THR A 72 6.12 -4.73 -1.66
CA THR A 72 5.44 -3.65 -0.94
C THR A 72 5.26 -2.42 -1.82
N MET A 73 4.08 -1.82 -1.76
CA MET A 73 3.82 -0.52 -2.36
C MET A 73 3.12 0.42 -1.38
N HIS A 74 3.33 1.73 -1.52
CA HIS A 74 2.67 2.72 -0.67
C HIS A 74 1.93 3.78 -1.49
N LYS A 75 0.67 4.02 -1.13
CA LYS A 75 -0.20 5.00 -1.78
C LYS A 75 0.02 6.40 -1.21
N CYS A 76 0.35 7.33 -2.09
CA CYS A 76 0.78 8.69 -1.79
C CYS A 76 -0.07 9.73 -2.53
N ALA A 77 -0.47 10.80 -1.83
CA ALA A 77 -1.19 11.95 -2.41
C ALA A 77 -0.29 13.16 -2.73
N SER A 78 1.03 13.01 -2.64
CA SER A 78 1.99 14.06 -2.99
C SER A 78 3.38 13.49 -3.30
N VAL A 79 4.20 14.23 -4.05
CA VAL A 79 5.61 13.89 -4.32
C VAL A 79 6.41 13.76 -3.03
N ARG A 80 6.16 14.64 -2.05
CA ARG A 80 6.82 14.58 -0.72
C ARG A 80 6.54 13.26 -0.01
N HIS A 81 5.29 12.78 -0.05
CA HIS A 81 4.92 11.51 0.56
C HIS A 81 5.55 10.33 -0.18
N ALA A 82 5.55 10.37 -1.52
CA ALA A 82 6.17 9.33 -2.35
C ALA A 82 7.68 9.20 -2.06
N LEU A 83 8.40 10.32 -2.01
CA LEU A 83 9.82 10.34 -1.62
C LEU A 83 10.05 9.81 -0.20
N SER A 84 9.11 10.07 0.72
CA SER A 84 9.20 9.54 2.09
C SER A 84 8.96 8.04 2.18
N ALA A 85 8.13 7.49 1.30
CA ALA A 85 7.90 6.06 1.18
C ALA A 85 9.10 5.37 0.52
N GLN A 86 9.67 5.96 -0.55
CA GLN A 86 10.92 5.48 -1.16
C GLN A 86 12.05 5.37 -0.12
N ARG A 87 12.23 6.42 0.71
CA ARG A 87 13.22 6.38 1.81
C ARG A 87 12.91 5.33 2.89
N ALA A 88 11.64 4.94 3.05
CA ALA A 88 11.26 3.84 3.94
C ALA A 88 11.52 2.45 3.35
N GLY A 89 11.88 2.35 2.07
CA GLY A 89 12.28 1.09 1.42
C GLY A 89 11.16 0.33 0.74
N VAL A 90 10.04 0.96 0.39
CA VAL A 90 8.98 0.29 -0.40
C VAL A 90 9.48 -0.08 -1.81
N ASP A 91 8.99 -1.19 -2.37
CA ASP A 91 9.38 -1.64 -3.71
C ASP A 91 8.80 -0.74 -4.82
N ALA A 92 7.67 -0.10 -4.57
CA ALA A 92 7.00 0.82 -5.50
C ALA A 92 6.11 1.85 -4.77
N VAL A 93 5.68 2.88 -5.48
CA VAL A 93 4.68 3.83 -4.96
C VAL A 93 3.49 3.95 -5.90
N THR A 94 2.30 4.00 -5.33
CA THR A 94 1.09 4.44 -6.04
C THR A 94 0.93 5.93 -5.78
N VAL A 95 0.92 6.76 -6.82
CA VAL A 95 0.64 8.19 -6.68
C VAL A 95 -0.75 8.47 -7.23
N PHE A 96 -1.53 9.15 -6.41
CA PHE A 96 -2.96 9.30 -6.61
C PHE A 96 -3.33 10.79 -6.70
N GLY A 97 -4.00 11.18 -7.78
CA GLY A 97 -4.49 12.54 -7.99
C GLY A 97 -5.89 12.80 -7.47
N SER A 98 -6.30 14.07 -7.45
CA SER A 98 -7.60 14.54 -6.96
C SER A 98 -8.84 13.94 -7.65
N GLU A 99 -8.66 13.34 -8.81
CA GLU A 99 -9.71 12.74 -9.63
C GLU A 99 -10.32 11.49 -8.99
N GLY A 100 -9.57 10.81 -8.13
CA GLY A 100 -9.99 9.50 -7.65
C GLY A 100 -10.92 9.53 -6.45
N GLY A 101 -11.41 8.35 -6.07
CA GLY A 101 -12.25 8.17 -4.88
C GLY A 101 -11.47 8.05 -3.55
N GLY A 102 -12.15 8.35 -2.44
CA GLY A 102 -11.62 8.16 -1.09
C GLY A 102 -10.91 9.40 -0.53
N HIS A 103 -9.78 9.20 0.16
CA HIS A 103 -9.01 10.31 0.75
C HIS A 103 -7.99 10.85 -0.26
N ILE A 104 -8.35 11.95 -0.93
CA ILE A 104 -7.63 12.51 -2.07
C ILE A 104 -6.47 13.46 -1.70
N GLY A 105 -6.15 13.56 -0.41
CA GLY A 105 -5.22 14.57 0.12
C GLY A 105 -5.82 15.99 0.09
N GLU A 106 -5.11 16.95 0.68
CA GLU A 106 -5.63 18.32 0.87
C GLU A 106 -5.13 19.30 -0.21
N LEU A 107 -4.16 18.88 -1.04
CA LEU A 107 -3.50 19.77 -2.00
C LEU A 107 -4.27 19.93 -3.32
N GLY A 108 -5.27 19.09 -3.59
CA GLY A 108 -6.09 19.18 -4.82
C GLY A 108 -5.28 19.02 -6.12
N LEU A 109 -4.15 18.30 -6.08
CA LEU A 109 -3.29 18.10 -7.25
C LEU A 109 -3.89 17.04 -8.17
N THR A 110 -4.08 17.39 -9.44
CA THR A 110 -4.59 16.47 -10.45
C THR A 110 -3.53 15.47 -10.89
N THR A 111 -3.95 14.29 -11.36
CA THR A 111 -3.05 13.27 -11.92
C THR A 111 -2.16 13.83 -13.03
N MET A 112 -2.73 14.70 -13.89
CA MET A 112 -2.04 15.30 -15.03
C MET A 112 -0.79 16.10 -14.63
N VAL A 113 -0.76 16.69 -13.43
CA VAL A 113 0.41 17.41 -12.90
C VAL A 113 1.20 16.54 -11.94
N LEU A 114 0.53 15.82 -11.06
CA LEU A 114 1.16 15.07 -9.98
C LEU A 114 2.01 13.90 -10.48
N ILE A 115 1.53 13.16 -11.48
CA ILE A 115 2.22 11.98 -12.01
C ILE A 115 3.58 12.33 -12.65
N PRO A 116 3.69 13.30 -13.59
CA PRO A 116 4.99 13.64 -14.15
C PRO A 116 5.95 14.19 -13.08
N CYS A 117 5.48 15.03 -12.16
CA CYS A 117 6.32 15.52 -11.07
C CYS A 117 6.82 14.41 -10.14
N ALA A 118 6.03 13.36 -9.91
CA ALA A 118 6.46 12.19 -9.15
C ALA A 118 7.46 11.34 -9.94
N ALA A 119 7.20 11.12 -11.24
CA ALA A 119 8.06 10.33 -12.11
C ALA A 119 9.47 10.94 -12.24
N ASP A 120 9.57 12.27 -12.31
CA ASP A 120 10.86 12.98 -12.37
C ASP A 120 11.66 12.90 -11.05
N ALA A 121 10.98 12.64 -9.93
CA ALA A 121 11.58 12.70 -8.59
C ALA A 121 11.90 11.33 -7.98
N LEU A 122 11.30 10.24 -8.47
CA LEU A 122 11.40 8.91 -7.89
C LEU A 122 12.40 8.03 -8.64
N ASP A 123 13.08 7.18 -7.89
CA ASP A 123 14.01 6.16 -8.43
C ASP A 123 13.37 4.76 -8.48
N ILE A 124 12.20 4.59 -7.86
CA ILE A 124 11.44 3.33 -7.80
C ILE A 124 10.22 3.38 -8.72
N PRO A 125 9.67 2.21 -9.11
CA PRO A 125 8.46 2.15 -9.93
C PRO A 125 7.29 2.96 -9.35
N LEU A 126 6.62 3.66 -10.25
CA LEU A 126 5.47 4.52 -9.98
C LEU A 126 4.21 3.94 -10.64
N LEU A 127 3.13 3.82 -9.89
CA LEU A 127 1.79 3.50 -10.38
C LEU A 127 0.93 4.76 -10.34
N ALA A 128 0.37 5.16 -11.48
CA ALA A 128 -0.57 6.27 -11.56
C ALA A 128 -1.99 5.82 -11.18
N ALA A 129 -2.65 6.59 -10.30
CA ALA A 129 -4.03 6.37 -9.89
C ALA A 129 -4.80 7.70 -9.81
N GLY A 130 -6.11 7.64 -9.99
CA GLY A 130 -7.04 8.76 -9.95
C GLY A 130 -8.41 8.31 -10.38
#